data_AF-A0A0B4RG54-F1
#
_entry.id   AF-A0A0B4RG54-F1
#
_cell.length_a   1.000
_cell.length_b   1.000
_cell.length_c   1.000
_cell.angle_alpha   90.00
_cell.angle_beta   90.00
_cell.angle_gamma   90.00
#
_symmetry.space_group_name_H-M   'P 1'
#
loop_
_entity.id
_entity.type
_entity.pdbx_description
1 polymer ?
#
loop_
_entity_poly.entity_id
_entity_poly.type
_entity_poly.pdbx_seq_one_letter_code
_entity_poly.pdbx_strand_id
1 'polypeptide(L)'
;MEFVFFIWLIVIIGFSLLNKFLKKRFGIDQEEQAGIPVKKFERWNNWLLIVAIIVLWFNLHASLESFFFWLIVILVIGNSVQIYLEWKYLKGSRKYQLSLINSTLGALAIMIILIVAAT
;
A
#
# COMPACT_ATOMS: atom_id res chain seq x y z
N MET A 1 9.45 20.88 3.45
CA MET A 1 8.08 20.49 3.90
C MET A 1 7.05 20.62 2.79
N GLU A 2 6.80 21.82 2.23
CA GLU A 2 5.80 22.02 1.16
C GLU A 2 6.12 21.24 -0.12
N PHE A 3 7.39 21.22 -0.55
CA PHE A 3 7.83 20.47 -1.72
C PHE A 3 7.63 18.94 -1.58
N VAL A 4 7.85 18.40 -0.38
CA VAL A 4 7.64 16.98 -0.07
C VAL A 4 6.15 16.61 -0.16
N PHE A 5 5.27 17.52 0.25
CA PHE A 5 3.82 17.36 0.13
C PHE A 5 3.37 17.30 -1.34
N PHE A 6 3.92 18.16 -2.21
CA PHE A 6 3.65 18.13 -3.65
C PHE A 6 4.11 16.82 -4.31
N ILE A 7 5.30 16.32 -3.94
CA ILE A 7 5.79 15.01 -4.41
C ILE A 7 4.83 13.89 -3.99
N TRP A 8 4.37 13.90 -2.74
CA TRP A 8 3.39 12.94 -2.24
C TRP A 8 2.09 12.93 -3.05
N LEU A 9 1.57 14.11 -3.39
CA LEU A 9 0.37 14.25 -4.22
C LEU A 9 0.57 13.66 -5.62
N ILE A 10 1.70 13.94 -6.26
CA ILE A 10 2.05 13.40 -7.58
C ILE A 10 2.17 11.87 -7.52
N VAL A 11 2.82 11.33 -6.49
CA VAL A 11 2.96 9.89 -6.28
C VAL A 11 1.58 9.22 -6.13
N ILE A 12 0.68 9.78 -5.31
CA ILE A 12 -0.67 9.22 -5.11
C ILE A 12 -1.45 9.21 -6.42
N ILE A 13 -1.45 10.34 -7.16
CA ILE A 13 -2.18 10.46 -8.42
C ILE A 13 -1.59 9.51 -9.48
N GLY A 14 -0.27 9.49 -9.61
CA GLY A 14 0.44 8.60 -10.54
C GLY A 14 0.18 7.13 -10.24
N PHE A 15 0.21 6.74 -8.97
CA PHE A 15 -0.07 5.38 -8.52
C PHE A 15 -1.53 4.98 -8.80
N SER A 16 -2.49 5.90 -8.60
CA SER A 16 -3.91 5.67 -8.90
C SER A 16 -4.15 5.42 -10.40
N LEU A 17 -3.55 6.24 -11.26
CA LEU A 17 -3.62 6.09 -12.71
C LEU A 17 -2.97 4.78 -13.17
N LEU A 18 -1.78 4.48 -12.65
CA LEU A 18 -1.06 3.26 -12.97
C LEU A 18 -1.84 2.02 -12.56
N ASN A 19 -2.43 2.01 -11.36
CA ASN A 19 -3.23 0.88 -10.90
C ASN A 19 -4.46 0.65 -11.80
N LYS A 20 -5.13 1.71 -12.24
CA LYS A 20 -6.22 1.60 -13.24
C LYS A 20 -5.73 1.01 -14.55
N PHE A 21 -4.58 1.47 -15.05
CA PHE A 21 -3.98 0.97 -16.28
C PHE A 21 -3.61 -0.51 -16.18
N LEU A 22 -2.94 -0.89 -15.09
CA LEU A 22 -2.50 -2.27 -14.86
C LEU A 22 -3.71 -3.21 -14.69
N LYS A 23 -4.73 -2.84 -13.92
CA LYS A 23 -5.97 -3.64 -13.79
C LYS A 23 -6.61 -3.91 -15.14
N LYS A 24 -6.72 -2.88 -15.99
CA LYS A 24 -7.22 -3.02 -17.36
C LYS A 24 -6.33 -3.93 -18.21
N ARG A 25 -5.00 -3.83 -18.07
CA ARG A 25 -4.04 -4.64 -18.84
C ARG A 25 -4.06 -6.11 -18.45
N PHE A 26 -4.20 -6.42 -17.15
CA PHE A 26 -4.22 -7.78 -16.66
C PHE A 26 -5.58 -8.49 -16.81
N GLY A 27 -6.62 -7.76 -17.25
CA GLY A 27 -7.97 -8.31 -17.40
C GLY A 27 -8.49 -8.84 -16.07
N ILE A 28 -8.16 -8.15 -14.97
CA ILE A 28 -8.68 -8.47 -13.64
C ILE A 28 -10.08 -7.85 -13.57
N ASP A 29 -11.00 -8.45 -14.30
CA ASP A 29 -12.43 -8.22 -14.12
C ASP A 29 -12.82 -8.84 -12.77
N GLN A 30 -13.76 -8.18 -12.11
CA GLN A 30 -14.08 -8.33 -10.69
C GLN A 30 -14.07 -9.78 -10.20
N GLU A 31 -13.38 -9.98 -9.07
CA GLU A 31 -13.62 -11.12 -8.18
C GLU A 31 -13.67 -12.48 -8.91
N GLU A 32 -12.54 -12.95 -9.44
CA GLU A 32 -12.37 -14.40 -9.51
C GLU A 32 -12.47 -14.93 -8.08
N GLN A 33 -13.66 -15.44 -7.79
CA GLN A 33 -14.11 -16.13 -6.60
C GLN A 33 -13.21 -17.36 -6.37
N ALA A 34 -11.98 -17.13 -5.94
CA ALA A 34 -11.16 -18.18 -5.36
C ALA A 34 -11.78 -18.50 -3.99
N GLY A 35 -12.64 -19.52 -3.98
CA GLY A 35 -13.47 -19.89 -2.85
C GLY A 35 -12.68 -20.00 -1.54
N ILE A 36 -13.19 -19.32 -0.51
CA ILE A 36 -12.97 -19.54 0.92
C ILE A 36 -11.84 -18.72 1.64
N PRO A 37 -10.67 -18.34 1.07
CA PRO A 37 -9.67 -17.54 1.81
C PRO A 37 -9.87 -16.01 1.77
N VAL A 38 -10.73 -15.47 0.89
CA VAL A 38 -10.93 -14.01 0.73
C VAL A 38 -11.45 -13.35 2.01
N LYS A 39 -12.39 -13.97 2.73
CA LYS A 39 -12.94 -13.42 3.98
C LYS A 39 -11.90 -13.29 5.11
N LYS A 40 -10.85 -14.13 5.13
CA LYS A 40 -9.76 -14.00 6.10
C LYS A 40 -8.83 -12.85 5.71
N PHE A 41 -8.61 -12.65 4.41
CA PHE A 41 -7.81 -11.56 3.88
C PHE A 41 -8.45 -10.19 4.14
N GLU A 42 -9.75 -10.05 3.85
CA GLU A 42 -10.50 -8.82 4.15
C GLU A 42 -10.49 -8.49 5.64
N ARG A 43 -10.63 -9.49 6.50
CA ARG A 43 -10.59 -9.30 7.95
C ARG A 43 -9.22 -8.83 8.42
N TRP A 44 -8.15 -9.38 7.87
CA TRP A 44 -6.80 -8.96 8.19
C TRP A 44 -6.54 -7.53 7.74
N ASN A 45 -6.98 -7.18 6.53
CA ASN A 45 -6.86 -5.81 6.01
C ASN A 45 -7.68 -4.81 6.83
N ASN A 46 -8.90 -5.18 7.26
CA ASN A 46 -9.72 -4.35 8.13
C ASN A 46 -9.07 -4.14 9.51
N TRP A 47 -8.48 -5.18 10.11
CA TRP A 47 -7.73 -5.05 11.36
C TRP A 47 -6.53 -4.11 11.21
N LEU A 48 -5.78 -4.25 10.12
CA LEU A 48 -4.66 -3.36 9.83
C LEU A 48 -5.12 -1.91 9.67
N LEU A 49 -6.25 -1.67 8.99
CA LEU A 49 -6.83 -0.34 8.82
C LEU A 49 -7.26 0.28 10.16
N ILE A 50 -7.87 -0.50 11.05
CA ILE A 50 -8.23 -0.03 12.40
C ILE A 50 -6.99 0.34 13.20
N VAL A 51 -5.97 -0.53 13.22
CA VAL A 51 -4.70 -0.26 13.92
C VAL A 51 -4.02 0.98 13.33
N ALA A 52 -4.04 1.11 12.00
CA ALA A 52 -3.48 2.27 11.32
C ALA A 52 -4.16 3.58 11.76
N ILE A 53 -5.49 3.62 11.78
CA ILE A 53 -6.24 4.80 12.22
C ILE A 53 -5.90 5.15 13.67
N ILE A 54 -5.84 4.17 14.57
CA ILE A 54 -5.53 4.42 15.98
C ILE A 54 -4.13 4.99 16.14
N VAL A 55 -3.12 4.37 15.52
CA VAL A 55 -1.72 4.82 15.59
C VAL A 55 -1.57 6.22 15.00
N LEU A 56 -2.20 6.50 13.85
CA LEU A 56 -2.16 7.81 13.22
C LEU A 56 -2.89 8.87 14.06
N TRP A 57 -4.01 8.54 14.67
CA TRP A 57 -4.76 9.44 15.57
C TRP A 57 -3.89 9.89 16.75
N PHE A 58 -3.23 8.95 17.43
CA PHE A 58 -2.35 9.28 18.56
C PHE A 58 -1.14 10.12 18.14
N ASN A 59 -0.63 9.94 16.91
CA ASN A 59 0.53 10.66 16.41
C ASN A 59 0.19 11.99 15.71
N LEU A 60 -1.08 12.28 15.48
CA LEU A 60 -1.53 13.50 14.81
C LEU A 60 -1.16 14.77 15.59
N HIS A 61 -1.09 14.67 16.92
CA HIS A 61 -0.78 15.79 17.81
C HIS A 61 0.70 15.88 18.21
N ALA A 62 1.53 14.90 17.86
CA ALA A 62 2.93 14.85 18.30
C ALA A 62 3.83 15.74 17.43
N SER A 63 3.97 15.39 16.16
CA SER A 63 4.68 16.18 15.15
C SER A 63 4.36 15.63 13.76
N LEU A 64 4.50 16.47 12.72
CA LEU A 64 4.36 16.05 11.32
C LEU A 64 5.35 14.92 10.97
N GLU A 65 6.58 14.99 11.47
CA GLU A 65 7.59 13.97 11.26
C GLU A 65 7.19 12.63 11.88
N SER A 66 6.71 12.63 13.13
CA SER A 66 6.22 11.40 13.80
C SER A 66 5.04 10.81 13.04
N PHE A 67 4.10 11.66 12.60
CA PHE A 67 2.95 11.22 11.80
C PHE A 67 3.39 10.52 10.50
N PHE A 68 4.28 11.13 9.72
CA PHE A 68 4.78 10.53 8.48
C PHE A 68 5.62 9.28 8.73
N PHE A 69 6.43 9.24 9.79
CA PHE A 69 7.18 8.06 10.19
C PHE A 69 6.25 6.86 10.44
N TRP A 70 5.23 7.04 11.27
CA TRP A 70 4.27 5.98 11.57
C TRP A 70 3.44 5.58 10.35
N LEU A 71 3.07 6.54 9.50
CA LEU A 71 2.39 6.27 8.23
C LEU A 71 3.23 5.35 7.33
N ILE A 72 4.53 5.64 7.19
CA ILE A 72 5.46 4.81 6.39
C ILE A 72 5.58 3.41 7.00
N VAL A 73 5.74 3.30 8.33
CA VAL A 73 5.83 2.00 9.02
C VAL A 73 4.60 1.14 8.76
N ILE A 74 3.40 1.72 8.88
CA ILE A 74 2.13 1.02 8.61
C ILE A 74 2.07 0.58 7.15
N LEU A 75 2.43 1.44 6.20
CA LEU A 75 2.39 1.12 4.77
C LEU A 75 3.36 -0.01 4.42
N VAL A 76 4.56 -0.01 4.98
CA VAL A 76 5.58 -1.06 4.76
C VAL A 76 5.13 -2.39 5.34
N ILE A 77 4.68 -2.41 6.61
CA ILE A 77 4.20 -3.65 7.26
C ILE A 77 2.97 -4.18 6.53
N GLY A 78 2.00 -3.31 6.22
CA GLY A 78 0.77 -3.69 5.54
C GLY A 78 1.03 -4.27 4.15
N ASN A 79 1.86 -3.61 3.34
CA ASN A 79 2.25 -4.16 2.04
C ASN A 79 2.99 -5.48 2.17
N SER A 80 3.95 -5.58 3.09
CA SER A 80 4.77 -6.79 3.24
C SER A 80 3.93 -8.02 3.59
N VAL A 81 2.99 -7.87 4.53
CA VAL A 81 2.11 -8.98 4.89
C VAL A 81 1.09 -9.24 3.78
N GLN A 82 0.57 -8.21 3.11
CA GLN A 82 -0.31 -8.39 1.96
C GLN A 82 0.37 -9.21 0.86
N ILE A 83 1.60 -8.86 0.46
CA ILE A 83 2.38 -9.62 -0.52
C ILE A 83 2.59 -11.06 -0.04
N TYR A 84 2.95 -11.27 1.22
CA TYR A 84 3.15 -12.60 1.77
C TYR A 84 1.87 -13.45 1.71
N LEU A 85 0.72 -12.88 2.07
CA LEU A 85 -0.57 -13.56 1.98
C LEU A 85 -0.95 -13.85 0.52
N GLU A 86 -0.77 -12.90 -0.38
CA GLU A 86 -1.05 -13.10 -1.80
C GLU A 86 -0.10 -14.14 -2.44
N TRP A 87 1.17 -14.14 -2.07
CA TRP A 87 2.12 -15.18 -2.48
C TRP A 87 1.70 -16.56 -1.95
N LYS A 88 1.24 -16.64 -0.70
CA LYS A 88 0.86 -17.90 -0.06
C LYS A 88 -0.44 -18.47 -0.61
N TYR A 89 -1.44 -17.63 -0.89
CA TYR A 89 -2.80 -18.08 -1.22
C TYR A 89 -3.19 -17.90 -2.69
N LEU A 90 -2.54 -17.01 -3.44
CA LEU A 90 -2.90 -16.64 -4.81
C LEU A 90 -1.73 -16.81 -5.78
N LYS A 91 -0.77 -17.68 -5.44
CA LYS A 91 0.43 -17.95 -6.26
C LYS A 91 0.03 -18.33 -7.69
N GLY A 92 0.59 -17.62 -8.67
CA GLY A 92 0.31 -17.85 -10.10
C GLY A 92 -0.91 -17.10 -10.65
N SER A 93 -1.73 -16.46 -9.81
CA SER A 93 -2.81 -15.59 -10.28
C SER A 93 -2.27 -14.27 -10.84
N ARG A 94 -2.99 -13.68 -11.80
CA ARG A 94 -2.69 -12.34 -12.31
C ARG A 94 -2.79 -11.26 -11.22
N LYS A 95 -3.63 -11.49 -10.20
CA LYS A 95 -3.77 -10.63 -9.03
C LYS A 95 -2.49 -10.58 -8.19
N TYR A 96 -1.87 -11.73 -7.95
CA TYR A 96 -0.57 -11.79 -7.27
C TYR A 96 0.53 -11.06 -8.06
N GLN A 97 0.58 -11.23 -9.39
CA GLN A 97 1.54 -10.52 -10.24
C GLN A 97 1.35 -9.00 -10.16
N LEU A 98 0.10 -8.54 -10.19
CA LEU A 98 -0.23 -7.12 -10.03
C LEU A 98 0.19 -6.57 -8.67
N SER A 99 -0.07 -7.32 -7.60
CA SER A 99 0.28 -6.91 -6.23
C SER A 99 1.78 -6.81 -6.03
N LEU A 100 2.56 -7.76 -6.55
CA LEU A 100 4.02 -7.68 -6.59
C LEU A 100 4.52 -6.39 -7.27
N ILE A 101 3.97 -6.07 -8.45
CA ILE A 101 4.33 -4.85 -9.19
C ILE A 101 3.98 -3.61 -8.36
N ASN A 102 2.75 -3.54 -7.85
CA ASN A 102 2.27 -2.41 -7.06
C ASN A 102 3.10 -2.22 -5.78
N SER A 103 3.43 -3.29 -5.06
CA SER A 103 4.23 -3.19 -3.85
C SER A 103 5.68 -2.83 -4.12
N THR A 104 6.27 -3.32 -5.23
CA THR A 104 7.62 -2.92 -5.63
C THR A 104 7.68 -1.42 -5.95
N LEU A 105 6.69 -0.91 -6.70
CA LEU A 105 6.58 0.50 -7.01
C LEU A 105 6.29 1.36 -5.77
N GLY A 106 5.46 0.87 -4.86
CA GLY A 106 5.21 1.52 -3.57
C GLY A 106 6.49 1.63 -2.73
N ALA A 107 7.28 0.56 -2.65
CA ALA A 107 8.56 0.57 -1.95
C ALA A 107 9.57 1.56 -2.57
N LEU A 108 9.66 1.59 -3.90
CA LEU A 108 10.50 2.57 -4.63
C LEU A 108 10.07 4.00 -4.33
N ALA A 109 8.76 4.28 -4.37
CA ALA A 109 8.23 5.61 -4.06
C ALA A 109 8.55 6.03 -2.62
N ILE A 110 8.41 5.12 -1.64
CA ILE A 110 8.78 5.37 -0.25
C ILE A 110 10.28 5.68 -0.13
N MET A 111 11.15 4.91 -0.79
CA MET A 111 12.60 5.17 -0.76
C MET A 111 12.95 6.54 -1.34
N ILE A 112 12.35 6.92 -2.46
CA ILE A 112 12.56 8.25 -3.06
C ILE A 112 12.13 9.35 -2.09
N ILE A 113 10.96 9.20 -1.47
CA ILE A 113 10.45 10.17 -0.48
C ILE A 113 11.40 10.29 0.71
N LEU A 114 11.90 9.17 1.23
CA LEU A 114 12.85 9.17 2.35
C LEU A 114 14.17 9.85 2.00
N ILE A 115 14.71 9.58 0.80
CA ILE A 115 15.94 10.23 0.32
C ILE A 115 15.74 11.74 0.19
N VAL A 116 14.65 12.18 -0.44
CA VAL A 116 14.34 13.60 -0.63
C VAL A 116 14.04 14.30 0.70
N ALA A 117 13.47 13.60 1.67
CA ALA A 117 13.22 14.16 3.00
C ALA A 117 14.49 14.28 3.86
N ALA A 118 15.54 13.52 3.54
CA ALA A 118 16.81 13.54 4.26
C ALA A 118 17.83 14.56 3.70
N THR A 119 17.58 15.10 2.50
CA THR A 119 18.38 16.16 1.84
C THR A 119 17.77 17.54 2.08
#